data_AF-A0A5C7LKX1-F1
#
_entry.id   AF-A0A5C7LKX1-F1
#
_cell.length_a   1.000
_cell.length_b   1.000
_cell.length_c   1.000
_cell.angle_alpha   90.00
_cell.angle_beta   90.00
_cell.angle_gamma   90.00
#
_symmetry.space_group_name_H-M   'P 1'
#
loop_
_entity.id
_entity.type
_entity.pdbx_description
1 polymer ?
#
loop_
_entity_poly.entity_id
_entity_poly.type
_entity_poly.pdbx_seq_one_letter_code
_entity_poly.pdbx_strand_id
1 'polypeptide(L)'
;MLGSHPVSAILGARISATSPTADLRAYIKGLTDVGLYVLLCKAGTKEPLDVRSPKQKQADDDAYSAATGVPGSEHPGGIHLATNDAARLRLYINKFRKMYGDGGVDKDGNVVPMVPVTLAIDVGRSGLVVVDCDTKAQLEAFRAWMAEKSGNPNMAQVIPTVLSPGAKRNGEWVHRDGGHFYFATQGRDLPVATGKMAVTHNGETFDVFWRNRYVLIPPSEREEGKYERVGPVMSLNDNLWLLSAIEQDAERAVSRRGEDRESEFAPEVREALIAWYQRTPWSELLVPAGWEWTGEDTSCGCEVWGRPGGRSNNKSATAHVLGCTRAEYSMSADPPIHFWTSNPGREIEDKLLDMKSRDWTMSKLQLYAALSFAGEDAEAMRSIPEIPKPHALVEFRAEWPFGMSTMKFSYEDPDDAMMESTPQPSYGMPPAPLPSAYSPPPAPVQTPSTASGTGVAPQLAGSLPFGVSALPPGNLVGTAGFEPPVENFSASGQGTYTGTAPGTSAGTEIGTTTGTGMGTVPVETQWNTPSPGLGMPAPSPYMNPMHPTTNLSDQDRAVLVSEISSALLPQVTSSVVSALAPVIAEAVNNAIRPPTQGPW
;
A
#
# COMPACT_ATOMS: atom_id res chain seq x y z
N MET A 1 -12.44 -27.40 16.03
CA MET A 1 -11.07 -27.22 15.50
C MET A 1 -10.44 -26.09 16.27
N LEU A 2 -9.28 -26.27 16.91
CA LEU A 2 -8.52 -25.18 17.51
C LEU A 2 -8.17 -24.17 16.40
N GLY A 3 -8.78 -22.99 16.48
CA GLY A 3 -9.04 -22.07 15.35
C GLY A 3 -7.82 -21.33 14.82
N SER A 4 -7.08 -21.95 13.91
CA SER A 4 -6.11 -21.22 13.09
C SER A 4 -6.82 -20.44 11.97
N HIS A 5 -6.41 -19.20 11.73
CA HIS A 5 -6.96 -18.37 10.65
C HIS A 5 -6.79 -19.11 9.29
N PRO A 6 -7.76 -19.07 8.36
CA PRO A 6 -7.68 -19.80 7.08
C PRO A 6 -6.39 -19.53 6.29
N VAL A 7 -5.89 -18.29 6.34
CA VAL A 7 -4.58 -17.91 5.76
C VAL A 7 -3.42 -18.71 6.38
N SER A 8 -3.44 -18.95 7.70
CA SER A 8 -2.41 -19.79 8.35
C SER A 8 -2.41 -21.21 7.80
N ALA A 9 -3.60 -21.77 7.57
CA ALA A 9 -3.74 -23.15 7.09
C ALA A 9 -3.21 -23.29 5.66
N ILE A 10 -3.59 -22.39 4.75
CA ILE A 10 -3.11 -22.47 3.36
C ILE A 10 -1.61 -22.17 3.25
N LEU A 11 -1.08 -21.17 3.96
CA LEU A 11 0.36 -20.88 3.92
C LEU A 11 1.22 -22.00 4.52
N GLY A 12 0.65 -22.82 5.39
CA GLY A 12 1.29 -24.02 5.95
C GLY A 12 1.15 -25.30 5.11
N ALA A 13 0.50 -25.24 3.94
CA ALA A 13 0.38 -26.40 3.07
C ALA A 13 1.77 -26.84 2.60
N ARG A 14 2.05 -28.15 2.67
CA ARG A 14 3.32 -28.75 2.24
C ARG A 14 3.42 -28.83 0.72
N ILE A 15 3.61 -27.69 0.08
CA ILE A 15 3.87 -27.57 -1.36
C ILE A 15 5.28 -27.01 -1.60
N SER A 16 5.91 -27.42 -2.71
CA SER A 16 7.23 -26.91 -3.12
C SER A 16 7.07 -25.93 -4.29
N ALA A 17 7.98 -24.96 -4.41
CA ALA A 17 8.05 -24.07 -5.59
C ALA A 17 8.28 -24.85 -6.91
N THR A 18 8.81 -26.07 -6.81
CA THR A 18 9.06 -27.01 -7.91
C THR A 18 7.99 -28.10 -8.02
N SER A 19 6.89 -28.02 -7.26
CA SER A 19 5.80 -28.98 -7.37
C SER A 19 5.19 -29.00 -8.78
N PRO A 20 4.58 -30.12 -9.19
CA PRO A 20 3.81 -30.22 -10.43
C PRO A 20 2.83 -29.06 -10.59
N THR A 21 2.65 -28.60 -11.84
CA THR A 21 1.77 -27.45 -12.15
C THR A 21 0.34 -27.65 -11.69
N ALA A 22 -0.17 -28.90 -11.65
CA ALA A 22 -1.50 -29.20 -11.13
C ALA A 22 -1.62 -28.86 -9.63
N ASP A 23 -0.63 -29.24 -8.82
CA ASP A 23 -0.62 -29.00 -7.38
C ASP A 23 -0.48 -27.51 -7.08
N LEU A 24 0.38 -26.81 -7.83
CA LEU A 24 0.52 -25.35 -7.71
C LEU A 24 -0.77 -24.62 -8.06
N ARG A 25 -1.52 -25.08 -9.07
CA ARG A 25 -2.85 -24.50 -9.38
C ARG A 25 -3.83 -24.72 -8.23
N ALA A 26 -3.85 -25.92 -7.64
CA ALA A 26 -4.72 -26.21 -6.50
C ALA A 26 -4.36 -25.34 -5.29
N TYR A 27 -3.06 -25.16 -5.03
CA TYR A 27 -2.56 -24.27 -3.99
C TYR A 27 -2.95 -22.82 -4.21
N ILE A 28 -2.71 -22.29 -5.42
CA ILE A 28 -3.06 -20.93 -5.79
C ILE A 28 -4.57 -20.70 -5.66
N LYS A 29 -5.40 -21.67 -6.08
CA LYS A 29 -6.84 -21.61 -5.86
C LYS A 29 -7.17 -21.53 -4.37
N GLY A 30 -6.52 -22.35 -3.54
CA GLY A 30 -6.67 -22.29 -2.09
C GLY A 30 -6.30 -20.92 -1.50
N LEU A 31 -5.27 -20.25 -2.02
CA LEU A 31 -4.91 -18.89 -1.62
C LEU A 31 -6.04 -17.90 -1.95
N THR A 32 -6.59 -17.98 -3.16
CA THR A 32 -7.70 -17.10 -3.58
C THR A 32 -9.00 -17.39 -2.84
N ASP A 33 -9.28 -18.66 -2.51
CA ASP A 33 -10.49 -19.07 -1.78
C ASP A 33 -10.53 -18.47 -0.36
N VAL A 34 -9.37 -18.22 0.24
CA VAL A 34 -9.26 -17.52 1.54
C VAL A 34 -9.09 -16.00 1.41
N GLY A 35 -9.31 -15.45 0.21
CA GLY A 35 -9.34 -14.01 -0.05
C GLY A 35 -8.00 -13.36 -0.37
N LEU A 36 -6.93 -14.12 -0.60
CA LEU A 36 -5.62 -13.54 -0.92
C LEU A 36 -5.56 -13.09 -2.37
N TYR A 37 -4.97 -11.91 -2.59
CA TYR A 37 -4.65 -11.36 -3.90
C TYR A 37 -3.21 -11.74 -4.25
N VAL A 38 -3.07 -12.70 -5.16
CA VAL A 38 -1.79 -13.33 -5.49
C VAL A 38 -1.22 -12.73 -6.77
N LEU A 39 0.09 -12.54 -6.81
CA LEU A 39 0.85 -12.22 -8.02
C LEU A 39 2.02 -13.21 -8.19
N LEU A 40 2.41 -13.45 -9.43
CA LEU A 40 3.63 -14.19 -9.75
C LEU A 40 4.80 -13.22 -9.87
N CYS A 41 5.99 -13.65 -9.45
CA CYS A 41 7.24 -12.92 -9.67
C CYS A 41 8.08 -13.62 -10.75
N LYS A 42 9.03 -12.89 -11.34
CA LYS A 42 10.04 -13.50 -12.22
C LYS A 42 10.86 -14.48 -11.40
N ALA A 43 11.21 -15.62 -12.01
CA ALA A 43 11.90 -16.72 -11.34
C ALA A 43 13.13 -16.25 -10.54
N GLY A 44 13.19 -16.61 -9.25
CA GLY A 44 14.31 -16.29 -8.37
C GLY A 44 14.42 -14.82 -7.92
N THR A 45 13.48 -13.95 -8.31
CA THR A 45 13.52 -12.52 -8.00
C THR A 45 12.30 -12.07 -7.16
N LYS A 46 12.35 -10.85 -6.63
CA LYS A 46 11.19 -10.15 -6.04
C LYS A 46 10.39 -9.33 -7.07
N GLU A 47 10.78 -9.36 -8.34
CA GLU A 47 10.15 -8.53 -9.38
C GLU A 47 8.83 -9.16 -9.85
N PRO A 48 7.72 -8.40 -9.89
CA PRO A 48 6.45 -8.91 -10.42
C PRO A 48 6.56 -9.32 -11.89
N LEU A 49 5.89 -10.41 -12.24
CA LEU A 49 5.85 -10.95 -13.58
C LEU A 49 4.51 -10.61 -14.25
N ASP A 50 4.56 -9.77 -15.27
CA ASP A 50 3.40 -9.48 -16.11
C ASP A 50 3.34 -10.39 -17.34
N VAL A 51 2.47 -11.40 -17.28
CA VAL A 51 2.20 -12.36 -18.37
C VAL A 51 0.93 -12.05 -19.15
N ARG A 52 0.33 -10.88 -18.93
CA ARG A 52 -0.85 -10.44 -19.69
C ARG A 52 -0.47 -10.21 -21.14
N SER A 53 -1.38 -10.60 -22.04
CA SER A 53 -1.29 -10.20 -23.46
C SER A 53 -1.55 -8.69 -23.60
N PRO A 54 -1.12 -8.03 -24.69
CA PRO A 54 -1.40 -6.62 -24.92
C PRO A 54 -2.89 -6.26 -24.79
N LYS A 55 -3.78 -7.12 -25.31
CA LYS A 55 -5.24 -6.95 -25.16
C LYS A 55 -5.71 -6.99 -23.70
N GLN A 56 -5.13 -7.87 -22.89
CA GLN A 56 -5.46 -7.96 -21.46
C GLN A 56 -4.92 -6.75 -20.69
N LYS A 57 -3.74 -6.25 -21.05
CA LYS A 57 -3.20 -5.01 -20.47
C LYS A 57 -4.12 -3.85 -20.78
N GLN A 58 -4.46 -3.64 -22.06
CA GLN A 58 -5.39 -2.60 -22.47
C GLN A 58 -6.74 -2.71 -21.73
N ALA A 59 -7.33 -3.91 -21.63
CA ALA A 59 -8.60 -4.08 -20.93
C ALA A 59 -8.51 -3.78 -19.43
N ASP A 60 -7.41 -4.15 -18.76
CA ASP A 60 -7.18 -3.82 -17.36
C ASP A 60 -6.92 -2.31 -17.20
N ASP A 61 -6.19 -1.69 -18.12
CA ASP A 61 -5.89 -0.25 -18.17
C ASP A 61 -7.17 0.57 -18.40
N ASP A 62 -8.02 0.14 -19.34
CA ASP A 62 -9.35 0.73 -19.59
C ASP A 62 -10.26 0.62 -18.36
N ALA A 63 -10.24 -0.53 -17.69
CA ALA A 63 -11.01 -0.75 -16.45
C ALA A 63 -10.49 0.12 -15.31
N TYR A 64 -9.17 0.26 -15.17
CA TYR A 64 -8.55 1.16 -14.20
C TYR A 64 -8.93 2.62 -14.49
N SER A 65 -8.85 3.05 -15.75
CA SER A 65 -9.28 4.38 -16.17
C SER A 65 -10.75 4.63 -15.91
N ALA A 66 -11.62 3.67 -16.18
CA ALA A 66 -13.04 3.80 -15.90
C ALA A 66 -13.32 3.93 -14.39
N ALA A 67 -12.55 3.23 -13.54
CA ALA A 67 -12.75 3.24 -12.09
C ALA A 67 -12.14 4.47 -11.39
N THR A 68 -11.06 5.03 -11.92
CA THR A 68 -10.26 6.07 -11.24
C THR A 68 -10.27 7.42 -11.94
N GLY A 69 -10.64 7.46 -13.23
CA GLY A 69 -10.48 8.65 -14.08
C GLY A 69 -9.04 8.93 -14.50
N VAL A 70 -8.07 8.08 -14.12
CA VAL A 70 -6.64 8.23 -14.45
C VAL A 70 -6.30 7.37 -15.68
N PRO A 71 -5.48 7.83 -16.64
CA PRO A 71 -5.05 7.01 -17.77
C PRO A 71 -4.45 5.68 -17.31
N GLY A 72 -4.93 4.57 -17.86
CA GLY A 72 -4.54 3.23 -17.43
C GLY A 72 -3.08 2.91 -17.75
N SER A 73 -2.46 3.62 -18.69
CA SER A 73 -1.02 3.56 -18.94
C SER A 73 -0.15 4.04 -17.77
N GLU A 74 -0.74 4.81 -16.84
CA GLU A 74 -0.09 5.30 -15.61
C GLU A 74 -0.34 4.37 -14.43
N HIS A 75 -0.81 3.14 -14.69
CA HIS A 75 -0.98 2.11 -13.68
C HIS A 75 0.30 2.00 -12.83
N PRO A 76 0.24 2.22 -11.50
CA PRO A 76 1.42 2.07 -10.66
C PRO A 76 1.94 0.63 -10.82
N GLY A 77 3.26 0.45 -10.89
CA GLY A 77 3.85 -0.82 -11.32
C GLY A 77 3.48 -2.04 -10.47
N GLY A 78 3.68 -3.24 -11.05
CA GLY A 78 3.94 -4.51 -10.36
C GLY A 78 2.86 -5.10 -9.44
N ILE A 79 2.54 -4.43 -8.32
CA ILE A 79 1.61 -4.93 -7.30
C ILE A 79 0.19 -5.11 -7.82
N HIS A 80 -0.24 -4.25 -8.74
CA HIS A 80 -1.58 -4.28 -9.30
C HIS A 80 -1.85 -5.52 -10.17
N LEU A 81 -0.80 -6.26 -10.55
CA LEU A 81 -0.91 -7.59 -11.16
C LEU A 81 -1.52 -8.63 -10.20
N ALA A 82 -1.50 -8.35 -8.89
CA ALA A 82 -2.12 -9.23 -7.92
C ALA A 82 -3.62 -9.30 -8.14
N THR A 83 -4.16 -10.51 -8.11
CA THR A 83 -5.56 -10.78 -8.36
C THR A 83 -6.01 -11.94 -7.47
N ASN A 84 -7.29 -11.98 -7.13
CA ASN A 84 -7.93 -13.13 -6.51
C ASN A 84 -8.69 -13.99 -7.54
N ASP A 85 -8.57 -13.71 -8.85
CA ASP A 85 -9.16 -14.54 -9.91
C ASP A 85 -8.31 -15.79 -10.15
N ALA A 86 -8.78 -16.91 -9.61
CA ALA A 86 -8.13 -18.22 -9.75
C ALA A 86 -8.00 -18.67 -11.22
N ALA A 87 -8.95 -18.32 -12.10
CA ALA A 87 -8.89 -18.69 -13.51
C ALA A 87 -7.79 -17.92 -14.23
N ARG A 88 -7.67 -16.62 -13.94
CA ARG A 88 -6.58 -15.77 -14.44
C ARG A 88 -5.21 -16.28 -13.94
N LEU A 89 -5.08 -16.58 -12.65
CA LEU A 89 -3.84 -17.10 -12.08
C LEU A 89 -3.45 -18.48 -12.63
N ARG A 90 -4.44 -19.35 -12.91
CA ARG A 90 -4.21 -20.63 -13.60
C ARG A 90 -3.59 -20.44 -14.98
N LEU A 91 -3.99 -19.41 -15.73
CA LEU A 91 -3.35 -19.08 -17.00
C LEU A 91 -1.93 -18.54 -16.78
N TYR A 92 -1.73 -17.75 -15.74
CA TYR A 92 -0.42 -17.14 -15.45
C TYR A 92 0.62 -18.16 -15.06
N ILE A 93 0.28 -19.12 -14.19
CA ILE A 93 1.22 -20.19 -13.81
C ILE A 93 1.58 -21.08 -15.00
N ASN A 94 0.67 -21.29 -15.95
CA ASN A 94 0.98 -22.03 -17.18
C ASN A 94 1.94 -21.27 -18.08
N LYS A 95 1.74 -19.95 -18.21
CA LYS A 95 2.65 -19.08 -18.96
C LYS A 95 4.03 -19.02 -18.28
N PHE A 96 4.08 -18.91 -16.96
CA PHE A 96 5.33 -19.00 -16.19
C PHE A 96 6.09 -20.28 -16.53
N ARG A 97 5.42 -21.43 -16.42
CA ARG A 97 5.98 -22.76 -16.70
C ARG A 97 6.49 -22.88 -18.13
N LYS A 98 5.75 -22.35 -19.11
CA LYS A 98 6.18 -22.31 -20.52
C LYS A 98 7.40 -21.41 -20.75
N MET A 99 7.53 -20.30 -20.02
CA MET A 99 8.63 -19.34 -20.20
C MET A 99 9.92 -19.78 -19.52
N TYR A 100 9.82 -20.32 -18.31
CA TYR A 100 10.99 -20.61 -17.47
C TYR A 100 11.35 -22.09 -17.43
N GLY A 101 10.38 -22.99 -17.64
CA GLY A 101 10.58 -24.44 -17.58
C GLY A 101 9.66 -25.11 -16.55
N ASP A 102 9.12 -26.26 -16.95
CA ASP A 102 8.21 -27.09 -16.18
C ASP A 102 8.78 -28.46 -15.82
N GLY A 103 10.08 -28.65 -16.04
CA GLY A 103 10.72 -29.95 -15.90
C GLY A 103 10.40 -30.90 -17.06
N GLY A 104 11.23 -31.93 -17.24
CA GLY A 104 10.98 -32.97 -18.22
C GLY A 104 11.86 -32.83 -19.46
N VAL A 105 11.31 -33.16 -20.63
CA VAL A 105 12.05 -33.21 -21.90
C VAL A 105 11.27 -32.46 -22.96
N ASP A 106 11.92 -31.54 -23.68
CA ASP A 106 11.31 -30.82 -24.78
C ASP A 106 11.11 -31.72 -26.02
N LYS A 107 10.47 -31.18 -27.06
CA LYS A 107 10.21 -31.88 -28.32
C LYS A 107 11.48 -32.37 -29.03
N ASP A 108 12.62 -31.77 -28.72
CA ASP A 108 13.91 -32.03 -29.34
C ASP A 108 14.75 -33.01 -28.49
N GLY A 109 14.20 -33.51 -27.37
CA GLY A 109 14.87 -34.46 -26.49
C GLY A 109 15.73 -33.81 -25.41
N ASN A 110 15.73 -32.48 -25.26
CA ASN A 110 16.54 -31.80 -24.25
C ASN A 110 15.83 -31.76 -22.90
N VAL A 111 16.58 -31.97 -21.82
CA VAL A 111 16.05 -31.85 -20.45
C VAL A 111 15.75 -30.38 -20.15
N VAL A 112 14.49 -30.08 -19.86
CA VAL A 112 14.04 -28.75 -19.43
C VAL A 112 14.15 -28.69 -17.90
N PRO A 113 14.80 -27.66 -17.33
CA PRO A 113 14.88 -27.53 -15.88
C PRO A 113 13.51 -27.24 -15.26
N MET A 114 13.26 -27.80 -14.08
CA MET A 114 12.12 -27.41 -13.25
C MET A 114 12.47 -26.13 -12.50
N VAL A 115 11.95 -24.99 -12.95
CA VAL A 115 12.25 -23.70 -12.31
C VAL A 115 11.33 -23.42 -11.12
N PRO A 116 11.86 -23.05 -9.94
CA PRO A 116 11.03 -22.67 -8.78
C PRO A 116 10.09 -21.50 -9.09
N VAL A 117 8.82 -21.64 -8.73
CA VAL A 117 7.82 -20.56 -8.82
C VAL A 117 7.96 -19.62 -7.62
N THR A 118 7.86 -18.33 -7.90
CA THR A 118 7.88 -17.28 -6.87
C THR A 118 6.51 -16.57 -6.85
N LEU A 119 5.86 -16.58 -5.69
CA LEU A 119 4.54 -16.03 -5.43
C LEU A 119 4.60 -14.93 -4.37
N ALA A 120 3.85 -13.86 -4.61
CA ALA A 120 3.65 -12.79 -3.65
C ALA A 120 2.15 -12.53 -3.42
N ILE A 121 1.83 -11.87 -2.32
CA ILE A 121 0.49 -11.36 -2.05
C ILE A 121 0.51 -9.85 -1.88
N ASP A 122 -0.51 -9.18 -2.43
CA ASP A 122 -0.81 -7.79 -2.06
C ASP A 122 -1.35 -7.78 -0.63
N VAL A 123 -0.66 -7.08 0.26
CA VAL A 123 -0.97 -7.06 1.70
C VAL A 123 -2.35 -6.46 1.95
N GLY A 124 -2.64 -5.31 1.35
CA GLY A 124 -3.87 -4.56 1.65
C GLY A 124 -5.11 -5.18 1.03
N ARG A 125 -5.06 -5.55 -0.25
CA ARG A 125 -6.21 -6.22 -0.90
C ARG A 125 -6.50 -7.58 -0.32
N SER A 126 -5.49 -8.24 0.27
CA SER A 126 -5.67 -9.51 1.00
C SER A 126 -6.22 -9.32 2.42
N GLY A 127 -6.51 -8.09 2.85
CA GLY A 127 -7.02 -7.81 4.20
C GLY A 127 -6.02 -8.15 5.29
N LEU A 128 -4.74 -7.89 5.06
CA LEU A 128 -3.65 -8.16 6.00
C LEU A 128 -2.92 -6.87 6.38
N VAL A 129 -2.35 -6.87 7.58
CA VAL A 129 -1.21 -6.02 7.97
C VAL A 129 -0.01 -6.94 8.12
N VAL A 130 1.13 -6.53 7.60
CA VAL A 130 2.38 -7.28 7.69
C VAL A 130 3.44 -6.42 8.36
N VAL A 131 4.01 -6.91 9.45
CA VAL A 131 5.23 -6.34 10.02
C VAL A 131 6.42 -7.09 9.42
N ASP A 132 7.27 -6.36 8.72
CA ASP A 132 8.46 -6.88 8.04
C ASP A 132 9.70 -6.59 8.89
N CYS A 133 10.32 -7.67 9.38
CA CYS A 133 11.58 -7.63 10.10
C CYS A 133 12.63 -8.33 9.22
N ASP A 134 13.54 -7.58 8.63
CA ASP A 134 14.58 -8.08 7.75
C ASP A 134 15.75 -8.74 8.52
N THR A 135 16.00 -8.30 9.76
CA THR A 135 17.11 -8.79 10.60
C THR A 135 16.66 -9.38 11.92
N LYS A 136 17.53 -10.18 12.55
CA LYS A 136 17.33 -10.66 13.92
C LYS A 136 17.15 -9.52 14.94
N ALA A 137 17.89 -8.42 14.78
CA ALA A 137 17.80 -7.28 15.69
C ALA A 137 16.43 -6.58 15.58
N GLN A 138 15.94 -6.38 14.34
CA GLN A 138 14.59 -5.88 14.09
C GLN A 138 13.51 -6.82 14.62
N LEU A 139 13.69 -8.13 14.48
CA LEU A 139 12.80 -9.15 15.04
C LEU A 139 12.71 -9.03 16.57
N GLU A 140 13.84 -8.89 17.25
CA GLU A 140 13.91 -8.70 18.71
C GLU A 140 13.28 -7.37 19.15
N ALA A 141 13.53 -6.29 18.40
CA ALA A 141 12.92 -4.99 18.65
C ALA A 141 11.40 -5.02 18.47
N PHE A 142 10.89 -5.66 17.42
CA PHE A 142 9.45 -5.78 17.21
C PHE A 142 8.78 -6.62 18.31
N ARG A 143 9.41 -7.72 18.74
CA ARG A 143 8.91 -8.54 19.86
C ARG A 143 8.84 -7.76 21.17
N ALA A 144 9.87 -6.97 21.47
CA ALA A 144 9.88 -6.09 22.64
C ALA A 144 8.79 -5.03 22.55
N TRP A 145 8.64 -4.40 21.38
CA TRP A 145 7.58 -3.42 21.13
C TRP A 145 6.19 -4.02 21.26
N MET A 146 5.96 -5.21 20.70
CA MET A 146 4.71 -5.94 20.82
C MET A 146 4.37 -6.22 22.29
N ALA A 147 5.33 -6.72 23.07
CA ALA A 147 5.15 -7.01 24.48
C ALA A 147 4.82 -5.76 25.31
N GLU A 148 5.50 -4.64 25.03
CA GLU A 148 5.21 -3.34 25.63
C GLU A 148 3.80 -2.88 25.28
N LYS A 149 3.47 -2.79 23.98
CA LYS A 149 2.20 -2.23 23.50
C LYS A 149 0.99 -3.08 23.84
N SER A 150 1.16 -4.41 23.90
CA SER A 150 0.08 -5.30 24.32
C SER A 150 -0.03 -5.42 25.85
N GLY A 151 0.93 -4.89 26.62
CA GLY A 151 1.03 -5.12 28.06
C GLY A 151 1.20 -6.61 28.44
N ASN A 152 1.65 -7.45 27.50
CA ASN A 152 1.73 -8.90 27.69
C ASN A 152 3.17 -9.38 27.42
N PRO A 153 3.95 -9.72 28.45
CA PRO A 153 5.34 -10.11 28.30
C PRO A 153 5.53 -11.37 27.44
N ASN A 154 4.51 -12.23 27.33
CA ASN A 154 4.60 -13.44 26.50
C ASN A 154 4.69 -13.11 24.99
N MET A 155 4.28 -11.91 24.59
CA MET A 155 4.39 -11.48 23.18
C MET A 155 5.84 -11.32 22.72
N ALA A 156 6.79 -11.17 23.66
CA ALA A 156 8.21 -11.14 23.35
C ALA A 156 8.74 -12.47 22.77
N GLN A 157 7.97 -13.56 22.90
CA GLN A 157 8.36 -14.90 22.44
C GLN A 157 7.66 -15.32 21.14
N VAL A 158 6.77 -14.48 20.59
CA VAL A 158 6.00 -14.84 19.39
C VAL A 158 6.93 -15.02 18.20
N ILE A 159 6.76 -16.11 17.45
CA ILE A 159 7.53 -16.39 16.25
C ILE A 159 6.89 -15.71 15.02
N PRO A 160 7.70 -15.33 14.01
CA PRO A 160 7.16 -14.81 12.75
C PRO A 160 6.13 -15.76 12.13
N THR A 161 5.13 -15.22 11.44
CA THR A 161 4.22 -16.03 10.63
C THR A 161 4.99 -16.74 9.52
N VAL A 162 5.85 -16.00 8.82
CA VAL A 162 6.68 -16.49 7.72
C VAL A 162 8.14 -16.12 7.98
N LEU A 163 9.06 -17.07 7.87
CA LEU A 163 10.49 -16.79 7.82
C LEU A 163 10.86 -16.35 6.41
N SER A 164 11.59 -15.24 6.32
CA SER A 164 12.19 -14.79 5.06
C SER A 164 13.61 -15.37 4.95
N PRO A 165 14.07 -15.72 3.74
CA PRO A 165 15.43 -16.24 3.54
C PRO A 165 16.51 -15.16 3.67
N GLY A 166 16.14 -13.92 3.96
CA GLY A 166 17.05 -12.77 3.90
C GLY A 166 17.33 -12.29 2.47
N ALA A 167 18.35 -11.46 2.33
CA ALA A 167 18.77 -10.89 1.06
C ALA A 167 20.28 -10.68 1.05
N LYS A 168 20.92 -11.06 -0.06
CA LYS A 168 22.33 -10.74 -0.33
C LYS A 168 22.45 -9.60 -1.32
N ARG A 169 23.49 -8.79 -1.14
CA ARG A 169 23.93 -7.78 -2.12
C ARG A 169 25.43 -7.96 -2.29
N ASN A 170 25.87 -8.20 -3.52
CA ASN A 170 27.29 -8.45 -3.84
C ASN A 170 27.92 -9.59 -3.01
N GLY A 171 27.14 -10.63 -2.70
CA GLY A 171 27.57 -11.78 -1.89
C GLY A 171 27.51 -11.57 -0.37
N GLU A 172 27.35 -10.34 0.10
CA GLU A 172 27.22 -10.02 1.52
C GLU A 172 25.75 -10.02 1.97
N TRP A 173 25.51 -10.49 3.18
CA TRP A 173 24.17 -10.47 3.78
C TRP A 173 23.80 -9.04 4.16
N VAL A 174 22.71 -8.53 3.57
CA VAL A 174 22.10 -7.26 3.97
C VAL A 174 20.99 -7.56 4.98
N HIS A 175 20.15 -8.55 4.69
CA HIS A 175 19.04 -8.98 5.55
C HIS A 175 19.21 -10.47 5.86
N ARG A 176 19.02 -10.88 7.11
CA ARG A 176 19.17 -12.29 7.53
C ARG A 176 18.51 -12.53 8.88
N ASP A 177 17.96 -13.74 9.05
CA ASP A 177 17.41 -14.26 10.30
C ASP A 177 16.21 -13.44 10.83
N GLY A 178 15.51 -12.76 9.92
CA GLY A 178 14.26 -12.04 10.17
C GLY A 178 13.01 -12.86 9.83
N GLY A 179 11.89 -12.17 9.61
CA GLY A 179 10.63 -12.76 9.20
C GLY A 179 9.48 -11.75 9.20
N HIS A 180 8.33 -12.22 8.72
CA HIS A 180 7.13 -11.42 8.65
C HIS A 180 6.09 -11.87 9.68
N PHE A 181 5.45 -10.93 10.36
CA PHE A 181 4.30 -11.18 11.22
C PHE A 181 3.03 -10.68 10.53
N TYR A 182 2.05 -11.56 10.39
CA TYR A 182 0.81 -11.25 9.69
C TYR A 182 -0.32 -11.05 10.69
N PHE A 183 -1.10 -9.99 10.48
CA PHE A 183 -2.31 -9.69 11.21
C PHE A 183 -3.47 -9.60 10.23
N ALA A 184 -4.49 -10.43 10.44
CA ALA A 184 -5.72 -10.35 9.66
C ALA A 184 -6.56 -9.15 10.10
N THR A 185 -6.91 -8.28 9.17
CA THR A 185 -7.72 -7.07 9.43
C THR A 185 -9.16 -7.39 9.81
N GLN A 186 -9.66 -8.58 9.40
CA GLN A 186 -11.04 -9.00 9.59
C GLN A 186 -12.06 -7.96 9.06
N GLY A 187 -11.71 -7.30 7.96
CA GLY A 187 -12.58 -6.30 7.31
C GLY A 187 -12.54 -4.91 7.94
N ARG A 188 -11.61 -4.63 8.87
CA ARG A 188 -11.38 -3.27 9.36
C ARG A 188 -10.83 -2.37 8.27
N ASP A 189 -11.35 -1.16 8.23
CA ASP A 189 -10.78 -0.09 7.44
C ASP A 189 -9.44 0.34 8.02
N LEU A 190 -8.48 0.58 7.12
CA LEU A 190 -7.16 1.11 7.45
C LEU A 190 -6.94 2.41 6.71
N PRO A 191 -6.12 3.33 7.27
CA PRO A 191 -5.84 4.61 6.65
C PRO A 191 -5.40 4.46 5.19
N VAL A 192 -5.95 5.32 4.32
CA VAL A 192 -5.71 5.28 2.87
C VAL A 192 -4.59 6.21 2.42
N ALA A 193 -4.28 7.24 3.22
CA ALA A 193 -3.29 8.27 2.90
C ALA A 193 -1.86 7.71 2.83
N THR A 194 -1.57 6.71 3.66
CA THR A 194 -0.30 5.98 3.67
C THR A 194 -0.58 4.48 3.57
N GLY A 195 0.42 3.71 3.14
CA GLY A 195 0.33 2.23 3.07
C GLY A 195 1.43 1.51 3.83
N LYS A 196 2.30 2.28 4.49
CA LYS A 196 3.38 1.79 5.34
C LYS A 196 3.72 2.81 6.43
N MET A 197 4.28 2.31 7.53
CA MET A 197 4.97 3.11 8.55
C MET A 197 6.28 2.42 8.94
N ALA A 198 7.25 3.19 9.41
CA ALA A 198 8.48 2.69 9.99
C ALA A 198 8.43 2.94 11.51
N VAL A 199 8.74 1.92 12.31
CA VAL A 199 8.72 2.00 13.77
C VAL A 199 10.11 1.75 14.29
N THR A 200 10.64 2.71 15.05
CA THR A 200 11.92 2.58 15.75
C THR A 200 11.68 2.18 17.21
N HIS A 201 12.29 1.08 17.64
CA HIS A 201 12.25 0.61 19.02
C HIS A 201 13.58 -0.06 19.37
N ASN A 202 14.10 0.20 20.57
CA ASN A 202 15.42 -0.30 21.02
C ASN A 202 16.57 -0.06 20.02
N GLY A 203 16.55 1.08 19.34
CA GLY A 203 17.58 1.47 18.36
C GLY A 203 17.46 0.83 16.98
N GLU A 204 16.51 -0.09 16.78
CA GLU A 204 16.26 -0.76 15.51
C GLU A 204 14.96 -0.27 14.88
N THR A 205 14.91 -0.26 13.54
CA THR A 205 13.71 0.17 12.81
C THR A 205 13.18 -0.97 11.95
N PHE A 206 11.91 -1.30 12.11
CA PHE A 206 11.19 -2.28 11.28
C PHE A 206 10.01 -1.61 10.57
N ASP A 207 9.56 -2.20 9.47
CA ASP A 207 8.48 -1.67 8.64
C ASP A 207 7.15 -2.38 8.94
N VAL A 208 6.05 -1.63 8.88
CA VAL A 208 4.69 -2.16 8.91
C VAL A 208 3.98 -1.77 7.62
N PHE A 209 3.41 -2.76 6.94
CA PHE A 209 2.71 -2.63 5.66
C PHE A 209 1.23 -2.97 5.83
N TRP A 210 0.37 -2.18 5.21
CA TRP A 210 -1.06 -2.51 5.15
C TRP A 210 -1.73 -2.17 3.82
N ARG A 211 -1.05 -1.44 2.93
CA ARG A 211 -1.58 -1.11 1.61
C ARG A 211 -0.46 -0.82 0.62
N ASN A 212 -0.71 -1.05 -0.67
CA ASN A 212 0.23 -0.74 -1.76
C ASN A 212 1.62 -1.38 -1.56
N ARG A 213 1.66 -2.54 -0.89
CA ARG A 213 2.85 -3.33 -0.62
C ARG A 213 2.53 -4.79 -0.83
N TYR A 214 3.51 -5.53 -1.31
CA TYR A 214 3.40 -6.97 -1.45
C TYR A 214 4.55 -7.66 -0.74
N VAL A 215 4.31 -8.89 -0.33
CA VAL A 215 5.32 -9.74 0.32
C VAL A 215 5.33 -11.10 -0.34
N LEU A 216 6.51 -11.71 -0.45
CA LEU A 216 6.64 -13.10 -0.91
C LEU A 216 6.09 -14.05 0.15
N ILE A 217 5.44 -15.11 -0.31
CA ILE A 217 4.83 -16.14 0.53
C ILE A 217 5.38 -17.53 0.18
N PRO A 218 5.27 -18.52 1.08
CA PRO A 218 5.47 -19.91 0.71
C PRO A 218 4.63 -20.30 -0.53
N PRO A 219 5.12 -21.21 -1.40
CA PRO A 219 6.39 -21.93 -1.28
C PRO A 219 7.58 -21.22 -1.93
N SER A 220 7.53 -19.90 -2.12
CA SER A 220 8.55 -19.15 -2.86
C SER A 220 9.97 -19.44 -2.40
N GLU A 221 10.88 -19.46 -3.36
CA GLU A 221 12.31 -19.66 -3.14
C GLU A 221 13.12 -18.61 -3.91
N ARG A 222 14.23 -18.21 -3.29
CA ARG A 222 15.28 -17.39 -3.88
C ARG A 222 16.62 -18.07 -3.68
N GLU A 223 17.68 -17.51 -4.27
CA GLU A 223 19.04 -17.99 -4.06
C GLU A 223 19.44 -18.04 -2.57
N GLU A 224 18.93 -17.12 -1.76
CA GLU A 224 19.21 -17.10 -0.32
C GLU A 224 18.49 -18.21 0.47
N GLY A 225 17.42 -18.78 -0.08
CA GLY A 225 16.63 -19.82 0.57
C GLY A 225 15.12 -19.69 0.36
N LYS A 226 14.36 -20.40 1.21
CA LYS A 226 12.91 -20.56 1.09
C LYS A 226 12.14 -19.65 2.05
N TYR A 227 10.96 -19.25 1.61
CA TYR A 227 9.94 -18.68 2.49
C TYR A 227 9.19 -19.83 3.18
N GLU A 228 9.18 -19.83 4.51
CA GLU A 228 8.58 -20.92 5.29
C GLU A 228 7.57 -20.38 6.31
N ARG A 229 6.36 -20.96 6.33
CA ARG A 229 5.38 -20.65 7.37
C ARG A 229 5.77 -21.37 8.66
N VAL A 230 5.99 -20.60 9.73
CA VAL A 230 6.35 -21.16 11.05
C VAL A 230 5.40 -20.71 12.17
N GLY A 231 4.80 -19.53 12.06
CA GLY A 231 3.96 -18.94 13.10
C GLY A 231 2.49 -18.76 12.69
N PRO A 232 1.65 -18.29 13.63
CA PRO A 232 0.25 -17.99 13.36
C PRO A 232 0.10 -16.70 12.55
N VAL A 233 -1.00 -16.57 11.81
CA VAL A 233 -1.57 -15.27 11.46
C VAL A 233 -2.38 -14.81 12.66
N MET A 234 -2.04 -13.66 13.21
CA MET A 234 -2.72 -13.06 14.36
C MET A 234 -3.96 -12.29 13.92
N SER A 235 -4.87 -12.02 14.85
CA SER A 235 -6.01 -11.14 14.60
C SER A 235 -5.61 -9.70 14.89
N LEU A 236 -5.94 -8.76 14.00
CA LEU A 236 -5.79 -7.34 14.30
C LEU A 236 -6.76 -6.90 15.42
N ASN A 237 -7.91 -7.56 15.56
CA ASN A 237 -8.87 -7.28 16.64
C ASN A 237 -8.34 -7.58 18.03
N ASP A 238 -7.45 -8.55 18.15
CA ASP A 238 -6.79 -8.88 19.42
C ASP A 238 -5.53 -8.01 19.63
N ASN A 239 -5.18 -7.18 18.65
CA ASN A 239 -3.97 -6.36 18.61
C ASN A 239 -4.28 -4.91 18.20
N LEU A 240 -5.33 -4.32 18.79
CA LEU A 240 -5.77 -2.96 18.47
C LEU A 240 -4.69 -1.90 18.71
N TRP A 241 -3.71 -2.18 19.57
CA TRP A 241 -2.53 -1.33 19.74
C TRP A 241 -1.77 -1.08 18.43
N LEU A 242 -1.76 -2.05 17.51
CA LEU A 242 -1.14 -1.91 16.19
C LEU A 242 -1.99 -1.02 15.28
N LEU A 243 -3.31 -1.17 15.34
CA LEU A 243 -4.23 -0.31 14.60
C LEU A 243 -4.07 1.15 15.03
N SER A 244 -4.08 1.41 16.34
CA SER A 244 -3.89 2.77 16.87
C SER A 244 -2.53 3.35 16.48
N ALA A 245 -1.47 2.54 16.43
CA ALA A 245 -0.16 3.00 15.94
C ALA A 245 -0.20 3.40 14.46
N ILE A 246 -0.89 2.62 13.63
CA ILE A 246 -1.08 2.91 12.19
C ILE A 246 -1.89 4.20 12.01
N GLU A 247 -2.98 4.37 12.74
CA GLU A 247 -3.82 5.58 12.69
C GLU A 247 -3.02 6.83 13.09
N GLN A 248 -2.26 6.77 14.19
CA GLN A 248 -1.42 7.87 14.64
C GLN A 248 -0.29 8.23 13.66
N ASP A 249 0.30 7.25 12.97
CA ASP A 249 1.31 7.55 11.94
C ASP A 249 0.65 8.16 10.69
N ALA A 250 -0.52 7.68 10.30
CA ALA A 250 -1.27 8.25 9.19
C ALA A 250 -1.67 9.71 9.47
N GLU A 251 -2.15 10.02 10.68
CA GLU A 251 -2.43 11.39 11.13
C GLU A 251 -1.16 12.25 11.08
N ARG A 252 -0.05 11.77 11.64
CA ARG A 252 1.24 12.47 11.56
C ARG A 252 1.74 12.67 10.13
N ALA A 253 1.48 11.73 9.23
CA ALA A 253 1.84 11.87 7.82
C ALA A 253 0.99 12.93 7.12
N VAL A 254 -0.29 13.07 7.49
CA VAL A 254 -1.16 14.14 6.99
C VAL A 254 -0.69 15.49 7.56
N SER A 255 -0.40 15.57 8.86
CA SER A 255 0.12 16.80 9.50
C SER A 255 1.44 17.23 8.89
N ARG A 256 2.42 16.33 8.73
CA ARG A 256 3.71 16.65 8.07
C ARG A 256 3.53 17.16 6.65
N ARG A 257 2.58 16.62 5.88
CA ARG A 257 2.29 17.14 4.52
C ARG A 257 1.66 18.54 4.55
N GLY A 258 0.95 18.88 5.62
CA GLY A 258 0.50 20.25 5.89
C GLY A 258 1.66 21.16 6.29
N GLU A 259 2.45 20.74 7.29
CA GLU A 259 3.56 21.50 7.88
C GLU A 259 4.75 21.69 6.93
N ASP A 260 5.15 20.68 6.16
CA ASP A 260 6.22 20.78 5.16
C ASP A 260 5.84 21.75 4.02
N ARG A 261 4.54 21.92 3.74
CA ARG A 261 4.04 22.99 2.86
C ARG A 261 3.97 24.36 3.56
N GLU A 262 3.81 24.39 4.88
CA GLU A 262 3.71 25.61 5.68
C GLU A 262 5.06 26.18 6.14
N SER A 263 6.14 25.39 6.12
CA SER A 263 7.46 25.75 6.69
C SER A 263 8.50 26.30 5.71
N GLU A 264 8.20 26.34 4.40
CA GLU A 264 9.15 26.81 3.38
C GLU A 264 9.30 28.35 3.37
N PHE A 265 8.34 29.07 3.99
CA PHE A 265 8.31 30.53 4.04
C PHE A 265 8.18 31.06 5.47
N ALA A 266 8.79 32.21 5.73
CA ALA A 266 8.54 32.97 6.96
C ALA A 266 7.02 33.24 7.11
N PRO A 267 6.46 33.28 8.35
CA PRO A 267 5.02 33.45 8.56
C PRO A 267 4.40 34.63 7.81
N GLU A 268 5.11 35.77 7.76
CA GLU A 268 4.69 36.99 7.07
C GLU A 268 4.62 36.82 5.54
N VAL A 269 5.62 36.14 4.96
CA VAL A 269 5.64 35.81 3.52
C VAL A 269 4.50 34.85 3.19
N ARG A 270 4.23 33.89 4.07
CA ARG A 270 3.12 32.94 3.92
C ARG A 270 1.77 33.62 3.99
N GLU A 271 1.54 34.50 4.97
CA GLU A 271 0.30 35.27 5.09
C GLU A 271 0.07 36.15 3.85
N ALA A 272 1.13 36.82 3.37
CA ALA A 272 1.06 37.61 2.14
C ALA A 272 0.76 36.74 0.91
N LEU A 273 1.35 35.54 0.82
CA LEU A 273 1.11 34.61 -0.27
C LEU A 273 -0.31 34.05 -0.25
N ILE A 274 -0.84 33.70 0.94
CA ILE A 274 -2.24 33.28 1.13
C ILE A 274 -3.20 34.42 0.75
N ALA A 275 -2.92 35.65 1.18
CA ALA A 275 -3.73 36.81 0.83
C ALA A 275 -3.73 37.06 -0.70
N TRP A 276 -2.57 36.92 -1.35
CA TRP A 276 -2.47 36.97 -2.80
C TRP A 276 -3.26 35.86 -3.48
N TYR A 277 -3.17 34.62 -2.99
CA TYR A 277 -3.93 33.48 -3.52
C TYR A 277 -5.44 33.68 -3.44
N GLN A 278 -5.94 34.27 -2.35
CA GLN A 278 -7.37 34.51 -2.16
C GLN A 278 -7.90 35.61 -3.07
N ARG A 279 -7.10 36.64 -3.35
CA ARG A 279 -7.51 37.78 -4.18
C ARG A 279 -7.34 37.53 -5.67
N THR A 280 -6.39 36.67 -6.07
CA THR A 280 -6.06 36.39 -7.47
C THR A 280 -6.86 35.17 -7.95
N PRO A 281 -7.96 35.34 -8.70
CA PRO A 281 -8.70 34.21 -9.24
C PRO A 281 -7.88 33.47 -10.29
N TRP A 282 -8.17 32.18 -10.50
CA TRP A 282 -7.48 31.39 -11.54
C TRP A 282 -7.66 31.97 -12.94
N SER A 283 -8.80 32.63 -13.20
CA SER A 283 -9.08 33.32 -14.45
C SER A 283 -8.05 34.40 -14.80
N GLU A 284 -7.48 35.08 -13.80
CA GLU A 284 -6.46 36.11 -14.02
C GLU A 284 -5.16 35.53 -14.60
N LEU A 285 -4.84 34.27 -14.29
CA LEU A 285 -3.67 33.58 -14.82
C LEU A 285 -3.98 32.86 -16.14
N LEU A 286 -5.13 32.19 -16.19
CA LEU A 286 -5.47 31.24 -17.26
C LEU A 286 -6.02 31.94 -18.51
N VAL A 287 -6.88 32.95 -18.36
CA VAL A 287 -7.50 33.64 -19.52
C VAL A 287 -6.45 34.35 -20.40
N PRO A 288 -5.46 35.07 -19.86
CA PRO A 288 -4.40 35.66 -20.68
C PRO A 288 -3.56 34.63 -21.43
N ALA A 289 -3.42 33.42 -20.87
CA ALA A 289 -2.75 32.28 -21.50
C ALA A 289 -3.64 31.53 -22.51
N GLY A 290 -4.84 32.04 -22.81
CA GLY A 290 -5.76 31.47 -23.80
C GLY A 290 -6.59 30.29 -23.30
N TRP A 291 -6.61 30.03 -22.00
CA TRP A 291 -7.50 29.03 -21.41
C TRP A 291 -8.91 29.60 -21.25
N GLU A 292 -9.90 28.73 -21.43
CA GLU A 292 -11.31 29.09 -21.33
C GLU A 292 -11.95 28.42 -20.13
N TRP A 293 -12.77 29.15 -19.38
CA TRP A 293 -13.59 28.55 -18.34
C TRP A 293 -14.69 27.70 -18.98
N THR A 294 -14.88 26.48 -18.50
CA THR A 294 -15.80 25.50 -19.10
C THR A 294 -16.84 24.92 -18.13
N GLY A 295 -16.81 25.35 -16.88
CA GLY A 295 -17.79 24.95 -15.86
C GLY A 295 -17.14 24.61 -14.52
N GLU A 296 -17.84 23.82 -13.74
CA GLU A 296 -17.42 23.36 -12.42
C GLU A 296 -17.29 21.84 -12.39
N ASP A 297 -16.38 21.34 -11.55
CA ASP A 297 -16.15 19.92 -11.37
C ASP A 297 -17.29 19.30 -10.56
N THR A 298 -17.93 18.27 -11.09
CA THR A 298 -19.11 17.64 -10.47
C THR A 298 -18.83 16.99 -9.12
N SER A 299 -17.58 16.68 -8.78
CA SER A 299 -17.21 16.04 -7.52
C SER A 299 -16.89 17.05 -6.41
N CYS A 300 -16.36 18.22 -6.76
CA CYS A 300 -15.82 19.17 -5.79
C CYS A 300 -16.20 20.64 -5.99
N GLY A 301 -17.01 20.95 -7.01
CA GLY A 301 -17.49 22.30 -7.33
C GLY A 301 -16.40 23.28 -7.80
N CYS A 302 -15.16 22.80 -7.98
CA CYS A 302 -14.03 23.66 -8.35
C CYS A 302 -14.02 23.97 -9.85
N GLU A 303 -13.36 25.06 -10.24
CA GLU A 303 -13.37 25.54 -11.62
C GLU A 303 -12.71 24.54 -12.59
N VAL A 304 -13.35 24.35 -13.75
CA VAL A 304 -12.86 23.49 -14.83
C VAL A 304 -12.48 24.34 -16.03
N TRP A 305 -11.26 24.16 -16.49
CA TRP A 305 -10.64 24.96 -17.53
C TRP A 305 -10.33 24.12 -18.78
N GLY A 306 -10.62 24.70 -19.94
CA GLY A 306 -10.34 24.14 -21.26
C GLY A 306 -9.07 24.78 -21.84
N ARG A 307 -8.16 23.96 -22.34
CA ARG A 307 -6.88 24.42 -22.89
C ARG A 307 -7.04 25.23 -24.19
N PRO A 308 -6.08 26.10 -24.54
CA PRO A 308 -5.98 26.71 -25.85
C PRO A 308 -5.72 25.67 -26.97
N GLY A 309 -6.06 26.02 -28.21
CA GLY A 309 -5.63 25.24 -29.40
C GLY A 309 -6.52 24.06 -29.80
N GLY A 310 -7.79 24.04 -29.38
CA GLY A 310 -8.75 22.99 -29.75
C GLY A 310 -8.70 21.78 -28.81
N ARG A 311 -9.90 21.30 -28.44
CA ARG A 311 -10.08 20.28 -27.40
C ARG A 311 -11.16 19.27 -27.78
N SER A 312 -10.91 17.99 -27.46
CA SER A 312 -11.91 16.91 -27.56
C SER A 312 -12.79 16.80 -26.31
N ASN A 313 -12.36 17.40 -25.20
CA ASN A 313 -13.08 17.47 -23.93
C ASN A 313 -12.94 18.89 -23.34
N ASN A 314 -13.99 19.38 -22.70
CA ASN A 314 -14.01 20.66 -22.00
C ASN A 314 -13.13 20.67 -20.75
N LYS A 315 -12.95 19.53 -20.06
CA LYS A 315 -12.10 19.41 -18.87
C LYS A 315 -10.65 19.14 -19.21
N SER A 316 -9.84 20.20 -19.34
CA SER A 316 -8.38 20.12 -19.55
C SER A 316 -7.58 20.36 -18.27
N ALA A 317 -8.11 21.13 -17.32
CA ALA A 317 -7.57 21.32 -15.98
C ALA A 317 -8.70 21.52 -14.97
N THR A 318 -8.43 21.18 -13.70
CA THR A 318 -9.30 21.50 -12.56
C THR A 318 -8.51 22.37 -11.60
N ALA A 319 -8.96 23.60 -11.42
CA ALA A 319 -8.32 24.58 -10.55
C ALA A 319 -9.04 24.58 -9.21
N HIS A 320 -8.42 24.00 -8.19
CA HIS A 320 -9.05 23.91 -6.88
C HIS A 320 -9.05 25.29 -6.20
N VAL A 321 -10.12 25.57 -5.45
CA VAL A 321 -10.33 26.83 -4.73
C VAL A 321 -10.41 26.58 -3.23
N LEU A 322 -10.23 27.62 -2.43
CA LEU A 322 -10.33 27.54 -0.98
C LEU A 322 -11.71 26.99 -0.59
N GLY A 323 -11.75 25.99 0.30
CA GLY A 323 -12.99 25.29 0.65
C GLY A 323 -13.36 24.13 -0.28
N CYS A 324 -12.44 23.64 -1.10
CA CYS A 324 -12.62 22.43 -1.89
C CYS A 324 -13.09 21.24 -1.02
N THR A 325 -14.12 20.51 -1.46
CA THR A 325 -14.67 19.38 -0.68
C THR A 325 -13.85 18.09 -0.76
N ARG A 326 -12.78 18.05 -1.56
CA ARG A 326 -11.88 16.89 -1.62
C ARG A 326 -11.05 16.81 -0.34
N ALA A 327 -11.04 15.64 0.28
CA ALA A 327 -10.35 15.41 1.56
C ALA A 327 -8.87 15.81 1.53
N GLU A 328 -8.20 15.64 0.38
CA GLU A 328 -6.81 16.02 0.19
C GLU A 328 -6.56 17.54 0.12
N TYR A 329 -7.58 18.36 -0.12
CA TYR A 329 -7.47 19.82 -0.31
C TYR A 329 -8.39 20.66 0.60
N SER A 330 -9.27 20.03 1.37
CA SER A 330 -10.30 20.73 2.17
C SER A 330 -9.75 21.63 3.26
N MET A 331 -8.53 21.35 3.73
CA MET A 331 -7.82 22.16 4.71
C MET A 331 -6.66 22.96 4.09
N SER A 332 -6.51 22.95 2.76
CA SER A 332 -5.38 23.61 2.11
C SER A 332 -5.63 25.10 1.93
N ALA A 333 -4.69 25.93 2.38
CA ALA A 333 -4.68 27.37 2.13
C ALA A 333 -4.23 27.75 0.70
N ASP A 334 -3.64 26.80 -0.03
CA ASP A 334 -3.19 26.91 -1.42
C ASP A 334 -3.57 25.64 -2.21
N PRO A 335 -4.87 25.44 -2.46
CA PRO A 335 -5.33 24.29 -3.21
C PRO A 335 -4.84 24.40 -4.67
N PRO A 336 -4.21 23.35 -5.22
CA PRO A 336 -3.47 23.46 -6.47
C PRO A 336 -4.38 23.36 -7.71
N ILE A 337 -3.80 23.62 -8.89
CA ILE A 337 -4.41 23.25 -10.18
C ILE A 337 -3.86 21.90 -10.66
N HIS A 338 -4.77 21.04 -11.11
CA HIS A 338 -4.45 19.75 -11.70
C HIS A 338 -4.69 19.79 -13.22
N PHE A 339 -3.70 19.38 -14.00
CA PHE A 339 -3.80 19.31 -15.46
C PHE A 339 -4.13 17.89 -15.92
N TRP A 340 -5.26 17.75 -16.62
CA TRP A 340 -5.72 16.47 -17.19
C TRP A 340 -5.29 16.31 -18.66
N THR A 341 -4.63 17.32 -19.21
CA THR A 341 -4.25 17.38 -20.62
C THR A 341 -2.77 17.09 -20.81
N SER A 342 -2.45 16.34 -21.87
CA SER A 342 -1.08 16.05 -22.29
C SER A 342 -0.42 17.18 -23.09
N ASN A 343 -1.12 18.29 -23.33
CA ASN A 343 -0.56 19.48 -23.98
C ASN A 343 -1.14 20.73 -23.32
N PRO A 344 -0.66 21.10 -22.12
CA PRO A 344 -1.14 22.28 -21.39
C PRO A 344 -0.54 23.59 -21.92
N GLY A 345 0.37 23.53 -22.89
CA GLY A 345 1.22 24.65 -23.29
C GLY A 345 2.63 24.44 -22.77
N ARG A 346 3.61 24.94 -23.54
CA ARG A 346 5.03 24.63 -23.35
C ARG A 346 5.53 25.11 -21.98
N GLU A 347 5.12 26.29 -21.56
CA GLU A 347 5.54 26.91 -20.31
C GLU A 347 5.09 26.09 -19.09
N ILE A 348 3.85 25.59 -19.13
CA ILE A 348 3.26 24.75 -18.07
C ILE A 348 3.92 23.36 -18.08
N GLU A 349 4.11 22.78 -19.27
CA GLU A 349 4.76 21.46 -19.42
C GLU A 349 6.22 21.48 -18.96
N ASP A 350 7.01 22.47 -19.38
CA ASP A 350 8.40 22.65 -18.98
C ASP A 350 8.50 22.76 -17.44
N LYS A 351 7.61 23.53 -16.80
CA LYS A 351 7.57 23.66 -15.33
C LYS A 351 7.18 22.36 -14.63
N LEU A 352 6.17 21.63 -15.13
CA LEU A 352 5.76 20.34 -14.56
C LEU A 352 6.89 19.30 -14.61
N LEU A 353 7.65 19.28 -15.70
CA LEU A 353 8.80 18.39 -15.89
C LEU A 353 9.96 18.76 -14.97
N ASP A 354 10.29 20.04 -14.85
CA ASP A 354 11.35 20.55 -13.96
C ASP A 354 11.08 20.17 -12.49
N MET A 355 9.85 20.39 -12.03
CA MET A 355 9.41 20.03 -10.68
C MET A 355 9.26 18.52 -10.48
N LYS A 356 9.38 17.72 -11.55
CA LYS A 356 9.12 16.27 -11.57
C LYS A 356 7.76 15.94 -10.95
N SER A 357 6.75 16.75 -11.25
CA SER A 357 5.40 16.61 -10.70
C SER A 357 4.80 15.29 -11.17
N ARG A 358 4.60 14.36 -10.23
CA ARG A 358 4.06 13.02 -10.54
C ARG A 358 2.58 13.04 -10.89
N ASP A 359 1.86 13.99 -10.31
CA ASP A 359 0.41 14.07 -10.38
C ASP A 359 -0.03 15.24 -11.27
N TRP A 360 0.82 15.75 -12.18
CA TRP A 360 0.48 16.86 -13.10
C TRP A 360 -0.18 18.06 -12.42
N THR A 361 0.26 18.34 -11.19
CA THR A 361 -0.33 19.33 -10.29
C THR A 361 0.69 20.42 -9.97
N MET A 362 0.24 21.66 -9.86
CA MET A 362 1.07 22.80 -9.45
C MET A 362 0.29 23.80 -8.60
N SER A 363 0.99 24.54 -7.73
CA SER A 363 0.40 25.64 -6.98
C SER A 363 0.06 26.83 -7.87
N LYS A 364 -0.72 27.78 -7.34
CA LYS A 364 -1.03 29.02 -8.08
C LYS A 364 0.22 29.85 -8.37
N LEU A 365 1.16 29.91 -7.41
CA LEU A 365 2.44 30.61 -7.60
C LEU A 365 3.27 29.94 -8.71
N GLN A 366 3.34 28.61 -8.74
CA GLN A 366 4.08 27.87 -9.76
C GLN A 366 3.49 28.08 -11.16
N LEU A 367 2.16 28.11 -11.29
CA LEU A 367 1.50 28.45 -12.55
C LEU A 367 1.81 29.89 -12.98
N TYR A 368 1.74 30.83 -12.04
CA TYR A 368 2.08 32.22 -12.30
C TYR A 368 3.54 32.39 -12.76
N ALA A 369 4.46 31.69 -12.10
CA ALA A 369 5.87 31.62 -12.50
C ALA A 369 6.05 31.05 -13.90
N ALA A 370 5.40 29.91 -14.20
CA ALA A 370 5.45 29.29 -15.52
C ALA A 370 4.99 30.26 -16.62
N LEU A 371 3.83 30.88 -16.44
CA LEU A 371 3.20 31.71 -17.47
C LEU A 371 3.83 33.09 -17.63
N SER A 372 4.35 33.69 -16.55
CA SER A 372 4.76 35.09 -16.55
C SER A 372 6.25 35.32 -16.29
N PHE A 373 6.98 34.32 -15.78
CA PHE A 373 8.38 34.46 -15.34
C PHE A 373 9.27 33.29 -15.79
N ALA A 374 8.94 32.66 -16.92
CA ALA A 374 9.72 31.55 -17.49
C ALA A 374 9.97 30.37 -16.51
N GLY A 375 9.10 30.19 -15.52
CA GLY A 375 9.21 29.15 -14.49
C GLY A 375 10.00 29.55 -13.24
N GLU A 376 10.49 30.79 -13.14
CA GLU A 376 11.29 31.27 -12.01
C GLU A 376 10.43 31.68 -10.80
N ASP A 377 10.22 30.73 -9.88
CA ASP A 377 9.33 30.91 -8.70
C ASP A 377 9.76 32.10 -7.82
N ALA A 378 11.07 32.30 -7.65
CA ALA A 378 11.62 33.39 -6.85
C ALA A 378 11.39 34.77 -7.49
N GLU A 379 11.30 34.87 -8.81
CA GLU A 379 10.99 36.12 -9.51
C GLU A 379 9.50 36.39 -9.47
N ALA A 380 8.67 35.38 -9.71
CA ALA A 380 7.23 35.46 -9.55
C ALA A 380 6.84 35.92 -8.15
N MET A 381 7.47 35.34 -7.12
CA MET A 381 7.26 35.73 -5.73
C MET A 381 7.65 37.19 -5.47
N ARG A 382 8.81 37.66 -5.98
CA ARG A 382 9.26 39.06 -5.85
C ARG A 382 8.36 40.06 -6.58
N SER A 383 7.60 39.60 -7.58
CA SER A 383 6.67 40.44 -8.33
C SER A 383 5.37 40.73 -7.57
N ILE A 384 5.03 39.91 -6.56
CA ILE A 384 3.81 40.07 -5.76
C ILE A 384 4.03 41.21 -4.75
N PRO A 385 3.33 42.36 -4.88
CA PRO A 385 3.60 43.54 -4.07
C PRO A 385 3.41 43.33 -2.56
N GLU A 386 2.51 42.43 -2.18
CA GLU A 386 2.19 42.11 -0.79
C GLU A 386 3.28 41.31 -0.07
N ILE A 387 4.16 40.63 -0.81
CA ILE A 387 5.19 39.79 -0.21
C ILE A 387 6.32 40.70 0.31
N PRO A 388 6.66 40.64 1.61
CA PRO A 388 7.76 41.42 2.17
C PRO A 388 9.04 41.15 1.38
N LYS A 389 9.64 42.20 0.82
CA LYS A 389 10.93 42.07 0.16
C LYS A 389 12.00 41.86 1.23
N PRO A 390 12.94 40.93 1.05
CA PRO A 390 14.04 40.79 1.99
C PRO A 390 14.78 42.13 2.06
N HIS A 391 14.91 42.69 3.26
CA HIS A 391 15.77 43.83 3.50
C HIS A 391 17.21 43.40 3.16
N ALA A 392 17.96 44.29 2.51
CA ALA A 392 19.23 44.00 1.84
C ALA A 392 20.17 43.03 2.59
N LEU A 393 20.47 41.89 1.97
CA LEU A 393 21.50 40.96 2.44
C LEU A 393 22.88 41.59 2.26
N VAL A 394 23.65 41.66 3.34
CA VAL A 394 25.11 41.76 3.28
C VAL A 394 25.62 40.47 2.62
N GLU A 395 26.21 40.58 1.42
CA GLU A 395 26.83 39.44 0.74
C GLU A 395 27.99 38.87 1.58
N PHE A 396 27.75 37.78 2.30
CA PHE A 396 28.84 36.95 2.82
C PHE A 396 29.10 35.80 1.84
N ARG A 397 30.00 36.04 0.87
CA ARG A 397 30.51 35.00 -0.02
C ARG A 397 31.58 34.20 0.71
N ALA A 398 31.18 33.13 1.40
CA ALA A 398 32.11 32.11 1.84
C ALA A 398 32.30 31.09 0.71
N GLU A 399 33.43 31.15 -0.01
CA GLU A 399 33.81 30.14 -0.99
C GLU A 399 34.16 28.83 -0.27
N TRP A 400 33.28 27.83 -0.36
CA TRP A 400 33.59 26.44 0.02
C TRP A 400 34.02 25.64 -1.21
N PRO A 401 35.03 24.73 -1.12
CA PRO A 401 35.73 24.20 -2.30
C PRO A 401 34.99 23.11 -3.10
N PHE A 402 33.68 22.91 -2.89
CA PHE A 402 32.93 21.85 -3.57
C PHE A 402 31.55 22.34 -4.02
N GLY A 403 31.54 23.23 -5.02
CA GLY A 403 30.61 23.20 -6.18
C GLY A 403 29.09 22.99 -5.98
N MET A 404 28.51 23.19 -4.80
CA MET A 404 27.06 23.24 -4.61
C MET A 404 26.69 24.54 -3.89
N SER A 405 26.02 25.43 -4.62
CA SER A 405 25.39 26.62 -4.03
C SER A 405 23.97 26.23 -3.60
N THR A 406 23.72 26.22 -2.29
CA THR A 406 22.37 26.29 -1.73
C THR A 406 22.17 27.71 -1.21
N MET A 407 21.23 28.46 -1.78
CA MET A 407 20.82 29.73 -1.19
C MET A 407 20.00 29.41 0.06
N LYS A 408 20.51 29.76 1.23
CA LYS A 408 19.71 29.90 2.45
C LYS A 408 19.38 31.38 2.61
N PHE A 409 18.09 31.71 2.65
CA PHE A 409 17.62 33.04 3.04
C PHE A 409 17.47 33.06 4.57
N SER A 410 18.26 33.87 5.25
CA SER A 410 18.01 34.24 6.64
C SER A 410 17.38 35.62 6.68
N TYR A 411 16.21 35.74 7.32
CA TYR A 411 15.68 37.02 7.75
C TYR A 411 16.31 37.36 9.10
N GLU A 412 17.11 38.42 9.15
CA GLU A 412 17.55 39.01 10.42
C GLU A 412 16.46 39.99 10.89
N ASP A 413 15.99 39.75 12.12
CA ASP A 413 15.02 40.58 12.82
C ASP A 413 15.71 41.89 13.29
N PRO A 414 15.24 43.08 12.88
CA PRO A 414 15.93 44.34 13.17
C PRO A 414 15.91 44.76 14.65
N ASP A 415 15.19 44.05 15.53
CA ASP A 415 15.10 44.40 16.96
C ASP A 415 16.18 43.76 17.85
N ASP A 416 16.99 42.82 17.33
CA ASP A 416 18.09 42.18 18.10
C ASP A 416 19.44 42.92 17.97
N ALA A 417 19.53 43.98 17.16
CA ALA A 417 20.80 44.66 16.85
C ALA A 417 21.14 45.87 17.74
N MET A 418 20.33 46.21 18.76
CA MET A 418 20.47 47.49 19.48
C MET A 418 20.42 47.42 21.01
N MET A 419 20.66 46.26 21.65
CA MET A 419 20.79 46.20 23.11
C MET A 419 22.16 45.66 23.55
N GLU A 420 22.93 46.59 24.12
CA GLU A 420 23.91 46.38 25.20
C GLU A 420 25.25 45.72 24.89
N SER A 421 26.16 46.55 24.39
CA SER A 421 27.55 46.55 24.79
C SER A 421 27.70 46.92 26.28
N THR A 422 27.97 45.95 27.15
CA THR A 422 28.72 46.18 28.40
C THR A 422 29.73 45.06 28.67
N PRO A 423 30.96 45.38 29.10
CA PRO A 423 32.02 44.40 29.33
C PRO A 423 31.96 43.86 30.77
N GLN A 424 31.96 42.54 30.92
CA GLN A 424 32.15 41.84 32.20
C GLN A 424 33.04 40.60 32.03
N PRO A 425 33.66 40.10 33.12
CA PRO A 425 35.10 39.84 33.18
C PRO A 425 35.50 38.38 32.96
N SER A 426 36.78 38.21 32.63
CA SER A 426 37.47 36.93 32.53
C SER A 426 37.45 36.16 33.85
N TYR A 427 36.76 35.03 33.87
CA TYR A 427 37.02 33.92 34.79
C TYR A 427 37.48 32.71 33.99
N GLY A 428 38.70 32.27 34.27
CA GLY A 428 39.39 31.20 33.56
C GLY A 428 38.76 29.82 33.77
N MET A 429 38.65 29.06 32.69
CA MET A 429 38.51 27.62 32.73
C MET A 429 39.89 26.93 32.62
N PRO A 430 40.07 25.78 33.29
CA PRO A 430 41.35 25.06 33.38
C PRO A 430 41.74 24.35 32.06
N PRO A 431 43.03 24.05 31.85
CA PRO A 431 43.54 23.49 30.61
C PRO A 431 43.16 22.01 30.40
N ALA A 432 42.88 21.67 29.15
CA ALA A 432 42.72 20.31 28.65
C ALA A 432 44.04 19.52 28.78
N PRO A 433 44.00 18.20 29.09
CA PRO A 433 45.19 17.36 29.11
C PRO A 433 45.71 17.08 27.70
N LEU A 434 47.03 17.18 27.54
CA LEU A 434 47.78 16.85 26.32
C LEU A 434 47.75 15.34 26.02
N PRO A 435 47.75 14.94 24.74
CA PRO A 435 47.90 13.54 24.33
C PRO A 435 49.34 13.04 24.54
N SER A 436 49.48 11.91 25.22
CA SER A 436 50.74 11.20 25.44
C SER A 436 51.12 10.37 24.20
N ALA A 437 52.43 10.22 24.01
CA ALA A 437 53.11 9.79 22.80
C ALA A 437 53.09 8.27 22.54
N TYR A 438 53.21 7.95 21.25
CA TYR A 438 53.95 6.83 20.63
C TYR A 438 53.87 5.42 21.26
N SER A 439 53.36 4.46 20.47
CA SER A 439 53.72 3.04 20.54
C SER A 439 54.04 2.50 19.14
N PRO A 440 55.10 1.68 18.97
CA PRO A 440 55.63 1.25 17.66
C PRO A 440 54.81 0.12 17.00
N PRO A 441 55.01 -0.12 15.68
CA PRO A 441 54.21 -1.07 14.90
C PRO A 441 54.49 -2.55 15.22
N PRO A 442 53.49 -3.44 15.08
CA PRO A 442 53.69 -4.89 15.25
C PRO A 442 54.39 -5.54 14.05
N ALA A 443 55.23 -6.54 14.38
CA ALA A 443 55.99 -7.39 13.46
C ALA A 443 55.09 -8.35 12.65
N PRO A 444 55.54 -8.81 11.47
CA PRO A 444 54.74 -9.65 10.57
C PRO A 444 54.59 -11.08 11.09
N VAL A 445 53.35 -11.58 11.13
CA VAL A 445 53.03 -12.97 11.45
C VAL A 445 53.16 -13.84 10.21
N GLN A 446 53.90 -14.93 10.38
CA GLN A 446 54.23 -15.93 9.37
C GLN A 446 53.02 -16.81 9.01
N THR A 447 52.85 -17.07 7.72
CA THR A 447 51.97 -18.10 7.16
C THR A 447 52.61 -19.49 7.28
N PRO A 448 51.88 -20.55 7.63
CA PRO A 448 52.28 -21.92 7.30
C PRO A 448 51.57 -22.42 6.03
N SER A 449 52.41 -22.91 5.12
CA SER A 449 52.09 -23.61 3.88
C SER A 449 51.23 -24.86 4.09
N THR A 450 50.35 -25.13 3.13
CA THR A 450 49.79 -26.47 2.89
C THR A 450 50.38 -27.02 1.58
N ALA A 451 51.02 -28.18 1.66
CA ALA A 451 51.34 -29.02 0.52
C ALA A 451 51.15 -30.50 0.90
N SER A 452 50.20 -31.12 0.21
CA SER A 452 50.22 -32.47 -0.38
C SER A 452 50.82 -33.68 0.38
N GLY A 453 50.03 -34.76 0.47
CA GLY A 453 50.57 -36.11 0.27
C GLY A 453 49.98 -37.27 1.08
N THR A 454 49.21 -38.12 0.40
CA THR A 454 49.19 -39.61 0.48
C THR A 454 48.79 -40.35 1.76
N GLY A 455 47.65 -41.06 1.69
CA GLY A 455 47.60 -42.54 1.72
C GLY A 455 47.50 -43.28 3.06
N VAL A 456 46.68 -44.35 3.02
CA VAL A 456 46.67 -45.59 3.84
C VAL A 456 45.60 -45.68 4.96
N ALA A 457 44.66 -46.63 4.77
CA ALA A 457 43.73 -47.21 5.76
C ALA A 457 44.50 -48.14 6.74
N PRO A 458 43.99 -48.60 7.93
CA PRO A 458 42.79 -49.47 8.01
C PRO A 458 42.05 -49.57 9.39
N GLN A 459 41.02 -50.45 9.43
CA GLN A 459 40.43 -51.20 10.58
C GLN A 459 39.62 -50.44 11.66
N LEU A 460 38.31 -50.70 11.79
CA LEU A 460 37.60 -51.77 12.54
C LEU A 460 37.67 -51.65 14.09
N ALA A 461 36.46 -51.56 14.68
CA ALA A 461 36.01 -52.05 16.00
C ALA A 461 35.37 -50.96 16.89
N GLY A 462 34.22 -51.27 17.51
CA GLY A 462 33.74 -50.52 18.67
C GLY A 462 32.24 -50.44 18.93
N SER A 463 31.59 -51.60 19.13
CA SER A 463 30.50 -51.90 20.08
C SER A 463 29.49 -50.83 20.54
N LEU A 464 28.22 -51.11 20.26
CA LEU A 464 27.03 -50.69 21.03
C LEU A 464 26.87 -51.54 22.30
N PRO A 465 26.24 -51.04 23.38
CA PRO A 465 25.61 -51.90 24.37
C PRO A 465 24.08 -51.91 24.26
N PHE A 466 23.57 -53.12 24.45
CA PHE A 466 22.18 -53.55 24.57
C PHE A 466 21.43 -52.93 25.75
N GLY A 467 20.10 -52.89 25.63
CA GLY A 467 19.15 -52.78 26.73
C GLY A 467 17.78 -53.27 26.29
N VAL A 468 17.55 -54.58 26.44
CA VAL A 468 16.28 -55.28 26.14
C VAL A 468 15.46 -55.34 27.44
N SER A 469 14.15 -55.18 27.36
CA SER A 469 13.24 -55.76 28.37
C SER A 469 11.86 -56.08 27.77
N ALA A 470 11.67 -57.39 27.66
CA ALA A 470 10.49 -58.27 27.71
C ALA A 470 9.04 -57.74 27.65
N LEU A 471 8.27 -58.50 26.86
CA LEU A 471 6.80 -58.68 26.80
C LEU A 471 6.19 -59.20 28.11
N PRO A 472 4.85 -59.20 28.22
CA PRO A 472 4.11 -60.47 28.11
C PRO A 472 2.80 -60.40 27.27
N PRO A 473 2.13 -61.55 27.01
CA PRO A 473 1.41 -61.81 25.75
C PRO A 473 -0.12 -61.97 25.86
N GLY A 474 -0.79 -62.07 24.70
CA GLY A 474 -2.10 -62.74 24.58
C GLY A 474 -2.86 -62.52 23.25
N ASN A 475 -2.77 -63.50 22.33
CA ASN A 475 -3.87 -64.23 21.65
C ASN A 475 -5.08 -63.44 21.03
N LEU A 476 -5.62 -63.68 19.82
CA LEU A 476 -5.74 -64.83 18.89
C LEU A 476 -6.25 -64.35 17.50
N VAL A 477 -5.83 -65.08 16.44
CA VAL A 477 -6.59 -65.55 15.24
C VAL A 477 -7.23 -64.55 14.25
N GLY A 478 -6.93 -64.74 12.95
CA GLY A 478 -7.85 -64.42 11.85
C GLY A 478 -7.20 -64.16 10.48
N THR A 479 -7.09 -65.20 9.65
CA THR A 479 -6.60 -65.20 8.26
C THR A 479 -7.64 -64.74 7.23
N ALA A 480 -7.25 -63.92 6.25
CA ALA A 480 -7.69 -63.85 4.83
C ALA A 480 -7.10 -62.55 4.24
N GLY A 481 -6.40 -62.46 3.11
CA GLY A 481 -6.49 -63.21 1.87
C GLY A 481 -7.35 -62.44 0.87
N PHE A 482 -6.81 -61.40 0.19
CA PHE A 482 -7.44 -60.78 -0.99
C PHE A 482 -6.41 -60.14 -1.93
N GLU A 483 -6.37 -60.66 -3.16
CA GLU A 483 -5.68 -60.12 -4.35
C GLU A 483 -6.49 -58.95 -4.99
N PRO A 484 -5.86 -58.08 -5.80
CA PRO A 484 -6.53 -56.98 -6.49
C PRO A 484 -7.10 -57.39 -7.86
N PRO A 485 -8.22 -56.80 -8.33
CA PRO A 485 -8.68 -57.02 -9.69
C PRO A 485 -8.01 -56.07 -10.68
N VAL A 486 -7.57 -56.66 -11.79
CA VAL A 486 -7.19 -56.03 -13.05
C VAL A 486 -8.46 -55.98 -13.91
N GLU A 487 -8.88 -54.79 -14.36
CA GLU A 487 -9.90 -54.68 -15.41
C GLU A 487 -9.32 -54.05 -16.68
N ASN A 488 -9.24 -54.89 -17.71
CA ASN A 488 -9.12 -54.52 -19.11
C ASN A 488 -10.48 -54.06 -19.63
N PHE A 489 -10.53 -52.94 -20.37
CA PHE A 489 -11.57 -52.71 -21.36
C PHE A 489 -10.94 -52.18 -22.66
N SER A 490 -11.16 -52.92 -23.74
CA SER A 490 -10.91 -52.54 -25.14
C SER A 490 -12.19 -52.79 -25.93
N ALA A 491 -12.66 -51.77 -26.64
CA ALA A 491 -13.52 -51.83 -27.84
C ALA A 491 -13.66 -50.38 -28.35
N SER A 492 -12.95 -49.97 -29.40
CA SER A 492 -13.34 -50.07 -30.81
C SER A 492 -14.52 -49.16 -31.20
N GLY A 493 -14.25 -48.22 -32.10
CA GLY A 493 -15.23 -47.30 -32.69
C GLY A 493 -14.57 -46.43 -33.75
N GLN A 494 -14.45 -46.97 -34.96
CA GLN A 494 -14.01 -46.26 -36.16
C GLN A 494 -15.05 -45.20 -36.59
N GLY A 495 -14.58 -44.08 -37.12
CA GLY A 495 -15.41 -43.06 -37.79
C GLY A 495 -14.55 -42.21 -38.71
N THR A 496 -14.82 -42.35 -40.01
CA THR A 496 -14.04 -41.97 -41.20
C THR A 496 -13.89 -40.47 -41.49
N TYR A 497 -12.72 -40.11 -42.04
CA TYR A 497 -12.41 -38.87 -42.76
C TYR A 497 -12.78 -39.00 -44.26
N THR A 498 -13.46 -38.00 -44.82
CA THR A 498 -13.42 -37.51 -46.23
C THR A 498 -14.14 -36.15 -46.22
N GLY A 499 -13.82 -35.07 -46.95
CA GLY A 499 -12.76 -34.73 -47.89
C GLY A 499 -12.98 -33.29 -48.41
N THR A 500 -11.88 -32.66 -48.83
CA THR A 500 -11.74 -31.73 -49.99
C THR A 500 -12.33 -30.30 -49.98
N ALA A 501 -11.44 -29.33 -50.28
CA ALA A 501 -11.61 -27.88 -50.48
C ALA A 501 -12.07 -27.51 -51.93
N PRO A 502 -11.83 -26.32 -52.55
CA PRO A 502 -11.56 -24.92 -52.10
C PRO A 502 -12.35 -23.83 -52.91
N GLY A 503 -12.12 -22.52 -52.66
CA GLY A 503 -12.34 -21.43 -53.64
C GLY A 503 -12.81 -20.08 -53.06
N THR A 504 -11.97 -19.02 -53.07
CA THR A 504 -12.03 -17.80 -53.96
C THR A 504 -13.23 -16.88 -53.73
N SER A 505 -13.22 -15.54 -53.74
CA SER A 505 -12.27 -14.42 -53.80
C SER A 505 -13.09 -13.13 -54.03
N ALA A 506 -12.64 -11.98 -53.52
CA ALA A 506 -12.80 -10.61 -54.08
C ALA A 506 -14.13 -9.79 -53.97
N GLY A 507 -13.92 -8.46 -53.84
CA GLY A 507 -14.80 -7.31 -54.21
C GLY A 507 -15.56 -6.69 -53.03
N THR A 508 -15.29 -5.50 -52.47
CA THR A 508 -15.11 -4.10 -52.96
C THR A 508 -16.41 -3.38 -53.39
N GLU A 509 -16.52 -2.11 -52.96
CA GLU A 509 -17.45 -1.00 -53.31
C GLU A 509 -18.63 -0.78 -52.34
N ILE A 510 -18.63 0.30 -51.54
CA ILE A 510 -18.91 1.73 -51.82
C ILE A 510 -20.34 1.95 -52.32
N GLY A 511 -21.13 2.70 -51.55
CA GLY A 511 -22.45 3.16 -51.94
C GLY A 511 -23.12 4.02 -50.86
N THR A 512 -22.73 5.29 -50.81
CA THR A 512 -23.48 6.39 -50.19
C THR A 512 -24.79 6.62 -50.94
N THR A 513 -25.92 6.77 -50.23
CA THR A 513 -27.03 7.62 -50.70
C THR A 513 -27.90 8.10 -49.53
N THR A 514 -28.07 9.41 -49.54
CA THR A 514 -29.03 10.27 -48.83
C THR A 514 -30.49 9.87 -49.07
N GLY A 515 -31.38 10.15 -48.11
CA GLY A 515 -32.83 10.11 -48.34
C GLY A 515 -33.67 10.40 -47.10
N THR A 516 -34.01 11.68 -46.92
CA THR A 516 -35.02 12.24 -46.01
C THR A 516 -36.43 11.66 -46.26
N GLY A 517 -37.23 11.52 -45.19
CA GLY A 517 -38.67 11.27 -45.33
C GLY A 517 -39.38 11.07 -43.98
N MET A 518 -40.14 12.08 -43.57
CA MET A 518 -41.00 12.07 -42.37
C MET A 518 -42.16 11.06 -42.49
N GLY A 519 -42.60 10.52 -41.35
CA GLY A 519 -43.83 9.73 -41.24
C GLY A 519 -44.22 9.44 -39.78
N THR A 520 -45.39 9.92 -39.41
CA THR A 520 -46.07 10.02 -38.10
C THR A 520 -46.58 8.70 -37.46
N VAL A 521 -46.30 8.53 -36.14
CA VAL A 521 -47.10 8.02 -34.96
C VAL A 521 -47.90 6.67 -35.04
N PRO A 522 -48.38 6.09 -33.91
CA PRO A 522 -47.74 5.17 -32.96
C PRO A 522 -48.31 3.73 -32.97
N VAL A 523 -47.63 2.77 -32.33
CA VAL A 523 -48.24 1.49 -31.91
C VAL A 523 -47.83 1.15 -30.47
N GLU A 524 -48.85 1.00 -29.63
CA GLU A 524 -48.81 0.41 -28.28
C GLU A 524 -48.26 -1.01 -28.29
N THR A 525 -47.47 -1.37 -27.28
CA THR A 525 -47.23 -2.79 -26.96
C THR A 525 -47.64 -3.03 -25.51
N GLN A 526 -48.82 -3.64 -25.35
CA GLN A 526 -49.30 -4.22 -24.11
C GLN A 526 -48.64 -5.59 -23.87
N TRP A 527 -48.32 -5.84 -22.60
CA TRP A 527 -47.75 -7.06 -22.08
C TRP A 527 -48.83 -8.13 -21.88
N ASN A 528 -48.57 -9.34 -22.38
CA ASN A 528 -49.41 -10.52 -22.19
C ASN A 528 -49.22 -11.13 -20.78
N THR A 529 -50.34 -11.28 -20.07
CA THR A 529 -50.53 -12.18 -18.92
C THR A 529 -50.75 -13.63 -19.36
N PRO A 530 -50.49 -14.60 -18.46
CA PRO A 530 -51.38 -15.76 -18.35
C PRO A 530 -51.92 -15.95 -16.92
N SER A 531 -53.21 -16.33 -16.85
CA SER A 531 -53.96 -16.70 -15.63
C SER A 531 -53.91 -18.24 -15.37
N PRO A 532 -54.68 -18.84 -14.43
CA PRO A 532 -54.14 -19.26 -13.13
C PRO A 532 -54.44 -20.73 -12.77
N GLY A 533 -53.89 -21.19 -11.65
CA GLY A 533 -54.52 -22.22 -10.81
C GLY A 533 -53.63 -23.37 -10.39
N LEU A 534 -53.32 -23.43 -9.09
CA LEU A 534 -53.72 -24.49 -8.16
C LEU A 534 -53.00 -24.26 -6.82
N GLY A 535 -53.78 -24.12 -5.75
CA GLY A 535 -53.30 -23.73 -4.42
C GLY A 535 -52.78 -24.89 -3.57
N MET A 536 -52.17 -24.51 -2.44
CA MET A 536 -52.09 -25.19 -1.12
C MET A 536 -51.32 -24.23 -0.16
N PRO A 537 -51.36 -24.41 1.18
CA PRO A 537 -51.80 -23.38 2.11
C PRO A 537 -50.69 -22.54 2.78
N ALA A 538 -51.09 -21.40 3.33
CA ALA A 538 -50.28 -20.45 4.09
C ALA A 538 -49.76 -21.01 5.43
N PRO A 539 -48.54 -20.65 5.86
CA PRO A 539 -48.13 -20.74 7.25
C PRO A 539 -48.48 -19.46 8.03
N SER A 540 -48.89 -19.68 9.28
CA SER A 540 -49.22 -18.70 10.34
C SER A 540 -48.01 -17.83 10.75
N PRO A 541 -48.21 -16.61 11.30
CA PRO A 541 -47.13 -15.68 11.61
C PRO A 541 -46.59 -15.89 13.03
N TYR A 542 -45.27 -16.06 13.18
CA TYR A 542 -44.59 -15.89 14.46
C TYR A 542 -43.23 -15.22 14.29
N MET A 543 -43.00 -14.25 15.18
CA MET A 543 -41.76 -13.54 15.54
C MET A 543 -41.34 -12.30 14.72
N ASN A 544 -41.79 -11.15 15.23
CA ASN A 544 -41.11 -9.85 15.10
C ASN A 544 -39.73 -9.90 15.80
N PRO A 545 -38.68 -9.24 15.25
CA PRO A 545 -37.47 -8.98 15.99
C PRO A 545 -37.72 -7.86 17.03
N MET A 546 -37.46 -8.15 18.30
CA MET A 546 -37.38 -7.14 19.35
C MET A 546 -36.18 -6.21 19.08
N HIS A 547 -36.45 -4.93 18.85
CA HIS A 547 -35.46 -3.87 19.07
C HIS A 547 -35.38 -3.58 20.58
N PRO A 548 -34.21 -3.65 21.23
CA PRO A 548 -34.06 -3.14 22.58
C PRO A 548 -33.91 -1.62 22.52
N THR A 549 -34.99 -0.88 22.77
CA THR A 549 -34.89 0.52 23.19
C THR A 549 -34.75 0.55 24.71
N THR A 550 -33.51 0.62 25.21
CA THR A 550 -33.25 0.89 26.62
C THR A 550 -33.44 2.38 26.88
N ASN A 551 -34.64 2.77 27.32
CA ASN A 551 -34.80 4.06 28.00
C ASN A 551 -34.22 3.90 29.40
N LEU A 552 -33.07 4.53 29.65
CA LEU A 552 -32.51 4.66 31.00
C LEU A 552 -33.49 5.45 31.86
N SER A 553 -33.74 4.99 33.08
CA SER A 553 -34.52 5.76 34.04
C SER A 553 -33.77 7.04 34.41
N ASP A 554 -34.47 8.07 34.90
CA ASP A 554 -33.83 9.31 35.36
C ASP A 554 -32.83 9.05 36.51
N GLN A 555 -33.00 7.93 37.23
CA GLN A 555 -32.09 7.48 38.26
C GLN A 555 -30.81 6.87 37.67
N ASP A 556 -30.90 6.09 36.59
CA ASP A 556 -29.73 5.55 35.89
C ASP A 556 -28.94 6.67 35.18
N ARG A 557 -29.64 7.70 34.69
CA ARG A 557 -29.02 8.92 34.13
C ARG A 557 -28.21 9.68 35.18
N ALA A 558 -28.74 9.82 36.40
CA ALA A 558 -28.04 10.48 37.50
C ALA A 558 -26.78 9.71 37.94
N VAL A 559 -26.82 8.37 37.92
CA VAL A 559 -25.65 7.52 38.21
C VAL A 559 -24.58 7.66 37.13
N LEU A 560 -24.96 7.64 35.86
CA LEU A 560 -24.02 7.77 34.74
C LEU A 560 -23.29 9.13 34.75
N VAL A 561 -24.00 10.21 35.06
CA VAL A 561 -23.41 11.56 35.20
C VAL A 561 -22.46 11.64 36.39
N SER A 562 -22.79 10.97 37.50
CA SER A 562 -21.94 10.88 38.70
C SER A 562 -20.63 10.10 38.43
N GLU A 563 -20.71 8.99 37.70
CA GLU A 563 -19.55 8.16 37.33
C GLU A 563 -18.62 8.88 36.34
N ILE A 564 -19.17 9.53 35.32
CA ILE A 564 -18.40 10.32 34.35
C ILE A 564 -17.72 11.52 35.03
N SER A 565 -18.43 12.20 35.94
CA SER A 565 -17.85 13.31 36.72
C SER A 565 -16.71 12.83 37.61
N SER A 566 -16.87 11.69 38.28
CA SER A 566 -15.84 11.11 39.16
C SER A 566 -14.60 10.63 38.41
N ALA A 567 -14.75 10.19 37.16
CA ALA A 567 -13.63 9.74 36.31
C ALA A 567 -12.79 10.91 35.76
N LEU A 568 -13.38 12.10 35.58
CA LEU A 568 -12.72 13.27 34.99
C LEU A 568 -12.06 14.20 36.03
N LEU A 569 -12.38 14.03 37.32
CA LEU A 569 -11.97 14.93 38.39
C LEU A 569 -10.50 14.87 38.89
N PRO A 570 -9.62 13.89 38.57
CA PRO A 570 -8.24 13.96 39.03
C PRO A 570 -7.32 14.96 38.33
N GLN A 571 -7.73 15.59 37.22
CA GLN A 571 -6.78 16.33 36.35
C GLN A 571 -7.13 17.78 36.01
N VAL A 572 -8.11 18.41 36.66
CA VAL A 572 -8.54 19.77 36.27
C VAL A 572 -8.83 20.64 37.50
N THR A 573 -8.32 21.88 37.48
CA THR A 573 -8.59 22.89 38.53
C THR A 573 -10.07 23.29 38.56
N SER A 574 -10.60 23.64 39.74
CA SER A 574 -12.06 23.82 39.93
C SER A 574 -12.68 24.96 39.11
N SER A 575 -11.87 25.88 38.58
CA SER A 575 -12.31 26.98 37.71
C SER A 575 -12.68 26.53 36.30
N VAL A 576 -11.99 25.53 35.74
CA VAL A 576 -12.29 24.98 34.40
C VAL A 576 -13.51 24.05 34.42
N VAL A 577 -13.71 23.35 35.54
CA VAL A 577 -14.88 22.47 35.74
C VAL A 577 -16.20 23.26 35.76
N SER A 578 -16.22 24.45 36.39
CA SER A 578 -17.42 25.31 36.39
C SER A 578 -17.73 25.91 35.02
N ALA A 579 -16.71 26.17 34.20
CA ALA A 579 -16.88 26.72 32.85
C ALA A 579 -17.38 25.69 31.83
N LEU A 580 -17.01 24.41 32.00
CA LEU A 580 -17.35 23.33 31.05
C LEU A 580 -18.62 22.57 31.41
N ALA A 581 -19.12 22.67 32.64
CA ALA A 581 -20.35 22.00 33.09
C ALA A 581 -21.58 22.23 32.18
N PRO A 582 -21.91 23.45 31.71
CA PRO A 582 -23.06 23.65 30.82
C PRO A 582 -22.86 23.02 29.43
N VAL A 583 -21.62 23.01 28.91
CA VAL A 583 -21.28 22.44 27.59
C VAL A 583 -21.38 20.90 27.61
N ILE A 584 -20.91 20.28 28.69
CA ILE A 584 -21.00 18.82 28.88
C ILE A 584 -22.47 18.40 29.06
N ALA A 585 -23.26 19.17 29.82
CA ALA A 585 -24.68 18.89 30.00
C ALA A 585 -25.48 18.98 28.68
N GLU A 586 -25.12 19.92 27.80
CA GLU A 586 -25.74 20.07 26.49
C GLU A 586 -25.34 18.95 25.51
N ALA A 587 -24.06 18.55 25.51
CA ALA A 587 -23.58 17.43 24.71
C ALA A 587 -24.23 16.10 25.08
N VAL A 588 -24.38 15.82 26.38
CA VAL A 588 -25.07 14.62 26.89
C VAL A 588 -26.57 14.65 26.51
N ASN A 589 -27.22 15.81 26.61
CA ASN A 589 -28.63 15.95 26.20
C ASN A 589 -28.84 15.76 24.70
N ASN A 590 -27.88 16.16 23.86
CA ASN A 590 -27.96 15.99 22.40
C ASN A 590 -27.69 14.54 21.96
N ALA A 591 -26.80 13.83 22.65
CA ALA A 591 -26.47 12.43 22.34
C ALA A 591 -27.62 11.44 22.63
N ILE A 592 -28.60 11.82 23.46
CA ILE A 592 -29.67 10.92 23.93
C ILE A 592 -31.02 11.25 23.26
N ARG A 593 -31.10 12.26 22.37
CA ARG A 593 -32.33 12.54 21.62
C ARG A 593 -32.55 11.49 20.52
N PRO A 594 -33.74 10.85 20.43
CA PRO A 594 -34.06 10.01 19.29
C PRO A 594 -34.19 10.88 18.01
N PRO A 595 -33.83 10.34 16.83
CA PRO A 595 -33.88 11.10 15.58
C PRO A 595 -35.32 11.53 15.27
N THR A 596 -35.50 12.82 15.01
CA THR A 596 -36.77 13.37 14.52
C THR A 596 -37.05 12.82 13.12
N GLN A 597 -38.16 12.09 12.96
CA GLN A 597 -38.66 11.69 11.65
C GLN A 597 -39.09 12.94 10.87
N GLY A 598 -38.33 13.27 9.81
CA GLY A 598 -38.75 14.22 8.78
C GLY A 598 -39.79 13.57 7.85
N PRO A 599 -40.59 14.38 7.14
CA PRO A 599 -41.70 13.88 6.32
C PRO A 599 -41.18 13.17 5.06
N TRP A 600 -41.92 12.12 4.67
CA TRP A 600 -41.72 11.31 3.47
C TRP A 600 -41.97 12.07 2.16
#